data_AF-A0A9D4WFP2-F1
#
_entry.id   AF-A0A9D4WFP2-F1
#
_cell.length_a   1.000
_cell.length_b   1.000
_cell.length_c   1.000
_cell.angle_alpha   90.00
_cell.angle_beta   90.00
_cell.angle_gamma   90.00
#
_symmetry.space_group_name_H-M   'P 1'
#
loop_
_entity.id
_entity.type
_entity.pdbx_description
1 polymer ?
#
loop_
_entity_poly.entity_id
_entity_poly.type
_entity_poly.pdbx_seq_one_letter_code
_entity_poly.pdbx_strand_id
1 'polypeptide(L)'
;MDDKIKLKQEQEDFKAELKVMRETALWRRSQGISMEGDDELLAQTEVKVEPKRDEWMTTLPPERKPGGMTMQSTQFSRETKEGRGDTSIWTDTPNDRVQKAKMNYLEAYNQATALASNEEENKRANTDADLVDKYNKAKRSKTLVQKHQEEVASKSKKKSKQQTEKGEKEWVSQHPWKPWDREKDLTAGRMKVKLDAEGMSEGLSSRFNSGNFQRNFL
;
A
#
# COMPACT_ATOMS: atom_id res chain seq x y z
N MET A 1 27.89 -34.54 37.80
CA MET A 1 27.36 -33.67 36.71
C MET A 1 26.46 -34.48 35.78
N ASP A 2 26.62 -35.80 35.74
CA ASP A 2 25.95 -36.69 34.80
C ASP A 2 24.46 -36.90 35.11
N ASP A 3 24.05 -36.86 36.37
CA ASP A 3 22.64 -37.09 36.75
C ASP A 3 21.70 -35.97 36.27
N LYS A 4 22.21 -34.73 36.19
CA LYS A 4 21.44 -33.60 35.65
C LYS A 4 21.28 -33.70 34.13
N ILE A 5 22.26 -34.30 33.46
CA ILE A 5 22.23 -34.52 32.01
C ILE A 5 21.24 -35.65 31.69
N LYS A 6 21.29 -36.75 32.46
CA LYS A 6 20.31 -37.85 32.35
C LYS A 6 18.88 -37.37 32.57
N LEU A 7 18.64 -36.61 33.64
CA LEU A 7 17.31 -36.08 33.93
C LEU A 7 16.81 -35.11 32.83
N LYS A 8 17.71 -34.38 32.17
CA LYS A 8 17.36 -33.54 31.02
C LYS A 8 17.05 -34.38 29.78
N GLN A 9 17.81 -35.44 29.53
CA GLN A 9 17.57 -36.38 28.43
C GLN A 9 16.22 -37.08 28.62
N GLU A 10 15.94 -37.59 29.81
CA GLU A 10 14.64 -38.20 30.15
C GLU A 10 13.47 -37.23 29.96
N GLN A 11 13.65 -35.95 30.30
CA GLN A 11 12.65 -34.91 30.04
C GLN A 11 12.46 -34.61 28.55
N GLU A 12 13.54 -34.63 27.77
CA GLU A 12 13.50 -34.43 26.32
C GLU A 12 12.83 -35.62 25.63
N ASP A 13 13.16 -36.84 26.05
CA ASP A 13 12.56 -38.08 25.55
C ASP A 13 11.06 -38.14 25.87
N PHE A 14 10.67 -37.79 27.09
CA PHE A 14 9.25 -37.75 27.48
C PHE A 14 8.46 -36.71 26.66
N LYS A 15 9.07 -35.56 26.33
CA LYS A 15 8.44 -34.56 25.45
C LYS A 15 8.33 -35.05 24.01
N ALA A 16 9.34 -35.77 23.52
CA ALA A 16 9.32 -36.37 22.19
C ALA A 16 8.23 -37.43 22.08
N GLU A 17 8.10 -38.31 23.08
CA GLU A 17 7.05 -39.32 23.17
C GLU A 17 5.65 -38.68 23.17
N LEU A 18 5.43 -37.66 24.00
CA LEU A 18 4.17 -36.92 24.00
C LEU A 18 3.85 -36.26 22.65
N LYS A 19 4.87 -35.77 21.94
CA LYS A 19 4.68 -35.18 20.61
C LYS A 19 4.29 -36.24 19.59
N VAL A 20 4.96 -37.39 19.58
CA VAL A 20 4.62 -38.53 18.72
C VAL A 20 3.20 -39.00 19.00
N MET A 21 2.82 -39.16 20.27
CA MET A 21 1.46 -39.56 20.65
C MET A 21 0.41 -38.58 20.13
N ARG A 22 0.66 -37.27 20.21
CA ARG A 22 -0.23 -36.24 19.63
C ARG A 22 -0.29 -36.29 18.10
N GLU A 23 0.85 -36.45 17.43
CA GLU A 23 0.90 -36.58 15.96
C GLU A 23 0.14 -37.82 15.50
N THR A 24 0.22 -38.94 16.24
CA THR A 24 -0.58 -40.13 15.95
C THR A 24 -2.07 -39.90 16.16
N ALA A 25 -2.47 -39.20 17.22
CA ALA A 25 -3.87 -38.83 17.46
C ALA A 25 -4.42 -37.93 16.34
N LEU A 26 -3.64 -36.93 15.89
CA LEU A 26 -3.98 -36.08 14.73
C LEU A 26 -4.11 -36.90 13.45
N TRP A 27 -3.22 -37.86 13.22
CA TRP A 27 -3.28 -38.74 12.07
C TRP A 27 -4.57 -39.57 12.08
N ARG A 28 -4.93 -40.18 13.21
CA ARG A 28 -6.20 -40.92 13.35
C ARG A 28 -7.42 -40.02 13.12
N ARG A 29 -7.44 -38.81 13.71
CA ARG A 29 -8.50 -37.80 13.48
C ARG A 29 -8.65 -37.44 12.00
N SER A 30 -7.53 -37.29 11.27
CA SER A 30 -7.56 -36.99 9.84
C SER A 30 -8.17 -38.13 9.00
N GLN A 31 -8.07 -39.36 9.48
CA GLN A 31 -8.67 -40.55 8.87
C GLN A 31 -10.10 -40.81 9.37
N GLY A 32 -10.64 -39.96 10.25
CA GLY A 32 -11.97 -40.12 10.83
C GLY A 32 -12.07 -41.22 11.90
N ILE A 33 -10.93 -41.66 12.43
CA ILE A 33 -10.84 -42.69 13.47
C ILE A 33 -10.55 -41.96 14.78
N SER A 34 -11.44 -42.06 15.77
CA SER A 34 -11.23 -41.51 17.11
C SER A 34 -11.09 -42.66 18.11
N MET A 35 -9.97 -42.70 18.84
CA MET A 35 -9.78 -43.62 19.97
C MET A 35 -10.02 -42.89 21.29
N GLU A 36 -10.52 -43.61 22.30
CA GLU A 36 -10.70 -43.09 23.67
C GLU A 36 -9.35 -42.53 24.19
N GLY A 37 -9.32 -41.25 24.58
CA GLY A 37 -8.12 -40.55 25.05
C GLY A 37 -7.37 -39.72 24.00
N ASP A 38 -7.66 -39.86 22.69
CA ASP A 38 -7.10 -38.98 21.65
C ASP A 38 -7.57 -37.51 21.87
N ASP A 39 -8.80 -37.32 22.35
CA ASP A 39 -9.37 -36.02 22.66
C ASP A 39 -8.66 -35.32 23.83
N GLU A 40 -8.20 -36.06 24.84
CA GLU A 40 -7.44 -35.50 25.97
C GLU A 40 -6.04 -35.03 25.54
N LEU A 41 -5.39 -35.77 24.62
CA LEU A 41 -4.08 -35.42 24.06
C LEU A 41 -4.15 -34.15 23.19
N LEU A 42 -5.29 -33.92 22.52
CA LEU A 42 -5.54 -32.77 21.65
C LEU A 42 -6.07 -31.55 22.41
N ALA A 43 -6.92 -31.75 23.43
CA ALA A 43 -7.54 -30.69 24.23
C ALA A 43 -6.52 -29.77 24.93
N GLN A 44 -5.34 -30.28 25.31
CA GLN A 44 -4.28 -29.46 25.90
C GLN A 44 -3.72 -28.39 24.92
N THR A 45 -3.89 -28.59 23.61
CA THR A 45 -3.41 -27.67 22.57
C THR A 45 -4.52 -26.87 21.89
N GLU A 46 -5.78 -27.30 22.05
CA GLU A 46 -6.96 -26.54 21.67
C GLU A 46 -7.22 -25.40 22.68
N VAL A 47 -6.19 -24.58 22.91
CA VAL A 47 -6.36 -23.20 23.36
C VAL A 47 -7.13 -22.51 22.26
N LYS A 48 -8.46 -22.50 22.43
CA LYS A 48 -9.48 -21.66 21.78
C LYS A 48 -8.90 -20.68 20.74
N VAL A 49 -8.48 -21.19 19.59
CA VAL A 49 -8.16 -20.32 18.47
C VAL A 49 -9.51 -19.83 18.00
N GLU A 50 -9.80 -18.57 18.28
CA GLU A 50 -11.02 -17.92 17.81
C GLU A 50 -11.19 -18.21 16.32
N PRO A 51 -12.40 -18.49 15.85
CA PRO A 51 -12.65 -18.79 14.44
C PRO A 51 -12.21 -17.60 13.59
N LYS A 52 -10.97 -17.67 13.10
CA LYS A 52 -10.36 -16.63 12.29
C LYS A 52 -11.01 -16.75 10.91
N ARG A 53 -11.81 -15.75 10.58
CA ARG A 53 -12.52 -15.67 9.31
C ARG A 53 -11.53 -15.85 8.16
N ASP A 54 -11.90 -16.67 7.18
CA ASP A 54 -11.01 -17.06 6.09
C ASP A 54 -10.23 -15.87 5.51
N GLU A 55 -8.99 -16.11 5.11
CA GLU A 55 -8.08 -15.04 4.70
C GLU A 55 -8.59 -14.30 3.46
N TRP A 56 -9.35 -14.96 2.58
CA TRP A 56 -10.04 -14.34 1.43
C TRP A 56 -11.16 -13.38 1.84
N MET A 57 -11.65 -13.51 3.07
CA MET A 57 -12.74 -12.72 3.62
C MET A 57 -12.23 -11.47 4.35
N THR A 58 -11.00 -11.47 4.87
CA THR A 58 -10.43 -10.38 5.69
C THR A 58 -9.28 -9.64 5.03
N THR A 59 -8.57 -10.24 4.09
CA THR A 59 -7.48 -9.58 3.36
C THR A 59 -7.98 -9.10 2.01
N LEU A 60 -7.88 -7.79 1.76
CA LEU A 60 -8.14 -7.24 0.43
C LEU A 60 -7.11 -7.84 -0.56
N PRO A 61 -7.52 -8.17 -1.80
CA PRO A 61 -6.59 -8.59 -2.84
C PRO A 61 -5.40 -7.63 -2.93
N PRO A 62 -4.17 -8.11 -3.23
CA PRO A 62 -2.95 -7.29 -3.21
C PRO A 62 -3.06 -5.96 -3.96
N GLU A 63 -3.86 -5.94 -5.03
CA GLU A 63 -4.27 -4.79 -5.84
C GLU A 63 -4.89 -3.63 -5.05
N ARG A 64 -5.54 -3.92 -3.91
CA ARG A 64 -6.32 -2.97 -3.11
C ARG A 64 -5.76 -2.79 -1.70
N LYS A 65 -4.50 -3.17 -1.46
CA LYS A 65 -3.82 -2.80 -0.23
C LYS A 65 -3.89 -1.27 -0.06
N PRO A 66 -4.18 -0.74 1.14
CA PRO A 66 -4.11 0.69 1.41
C PRO A 66 -2.66 1.15 1.19
N GLY A 67 -2.39 1.72 0.01
CA GLY A 67 -1.05 2.11 -0.43
C GLY A 67 -0.78 1.95 -1.93
N GLY A 68 -1.51 1.07 -2.64
CA GLY A 68 -1.23 0.77 -4.06
C GLY A 68 -1.81 1.78 -5.07
N MET A 69 -2.88 2.50 -4.71
CA MET A 69 -3.45 3.54 -5.56
C MET A 69 -3.68 4.81 -4.74
N THR A 70 -2.87 5.83 -5.01
CA THR A 70 -3.10 7.17 -4.50
C THR A 70 -4.37 7.70 -5.17
N MET A 71 -5.50 7.68 -4.47
CA MET A 71 -6.78 8.20 -5.01
C MET A 71 -6.72 9.71 -5.32
N GLN A 72 -5.64 10.41 -4.94
CA GLN A 72 -5.49 11.87 -5.03
C GLN A 72 -4.04 12.31 -5.33
N SER A 73 -3.33 11.67 -6.27
CA SER A 73 -2.05 12.22 -6.76
C SER A 73 -2.27 13.10 -7.98
N THR A 74 -1.95 14.39 -7.85
CA THR A 74 -1.88 15.36 -8.97
C THR A 74 -0.59 15.24 -9.78
N GLN A 75 0.28 14.28 -9.47
CA GLN A 75 1.52 14.03 -10.18
C GLN A 75 1.49 12.65 -10.87
N PHE A 76 2.01 12.60 -12.10
CA PHE A 76 2.20 11.33 -12.82
C PHE A 76 3.20 10.45 -12.08
N SER A 77 2.88 9.16 -11.94
CA SER A 77 3.81 8.16 -11.42
C SER A 77 5.11 8.20 -12.21
N ARG A 78 6.24 8.37 -11.51
CA ARG A 78 7.58 8.31 -12.10
C ARG A 78 8.04 6.88 -12.35
N GLU A 79 7.35 5.92 -11.75
CA GLU A 79 7.59 4.50 -11.88
C GLU A 79 6.57 3.89 -12.82
N THR A 80 7.01 2.95 -13.66
CA THR A 80 6.10 2.13 -14.47
C THR A 80 5.21 1.36 -13.52
N LYS A 81 3.90 1.47 -13.70
CA LYS A 81 2.92 0.71 -12.92
C LYS A 81 3.22 -0.78 -13.12
N GLU A 82 3.77 -1.42 -12.09
CA GLU A 82 3.85 -2.88 -12.06
C GLU A 82 2.42 -3.39 -12.23
N GLY A 83 2.17 -4.10 -13.33
CA GLY A 83 0.84 -4.61 -13.64
C GLY A 83 0.35 -5.58 -12.58
N ARG A 84 -0.89 -6.03 -12.71
CA ARG A 84 -1.63 -6.96 -11.82
C ARG A 84 -0.96 -8.34 -11.58
N GLY A 85 0.28 -8.52 -12.03
CA GLY A 85 0.99 -9.78 -12.06
C GLY A 85 0.32 -10.77 -12.99
N ASP A 86 0.81 -12.00 -12.93
CA ASP A 86 0.27 -13.11 -13.69
C ASP A 86 -1.05 -13.62 -13.09
N THR A 87 -2.17 -13.36 -13.76
CA THR A 87 -3.50 -13.78 -13.31
C THR A 87 -3.94 -15.12 -13.89
N SER A 88 -3.09 -15.83 -14.64
CA SER A 88 -3.47 -17.08 -15.31
C SER A 88 -3.45 -18.31 -14.38
N ILE A 89 -3.19 -18.11 -13.09
CA ILE A 89 -3.10 -19.20 -12.09
C ILE A 89 -4.35 -20.10 -12.06
N TRP A 90 -5.53 -19.55 -12.38
CA TRP A 90 -6.79 -20.29 -12.47
C TRP A 90 -7.02 -20.97 -13.83
N THR A 91 -6.39 -20.48 -14.89
CA THR A 91 -6.58 -20.99 -16.26
C THR A 91 -5.50 -22.00 -16.67
N ASP A 92 -4.40 -22.07 -15.94
CA ASP A 92 -3.24 -22.90 -16.30
C ASP A 92 -3.45 -24.38 -15.94
N THR A 93 -3.09 -25.27 -16.87
CA THR A 93 -2.99 -26.71 -16.61
C THR A 93 -1.72 -27.04 -15.79
N PRO A 94 -1.62 -28.23 -15.16
CA PRO A 94 -0.40 -28.61 -14.45
C PRO A 94 0.87 -28.57 -15.31
N ASN A 95 0.76 -28.86 -16.61
CA ASN A 95 1.88 -28.77 -17.54
C ASN A 95 2.26 -27.30 -17.82
N ASP A 96 1.27 -26.44 -18.06
CA ASP A 96 1.49 -25.00 -18.29
C ASP A 96 2.19 -24.36 -17.09
N ARG A 97 1.81 -24.75 -15.88
CA ARG A 97 2.47 -24.26 -14.64
C ARG A 97 3.94 -24.64 -14.59
N VAL A 98 4.31 -25.87 -14.99
CA VAL A 98 5.71 -26.32 -15.02
C VAL A 98 6.50 -25.56 -16.10
N GLN A 99 5.93 -25.41 -17.30
CA GLN A 99 6.57 -24.67 -18.38
C GLN A 99 6.78 -23.21 -17.99
N LYS A 100 5.79 -22.58 -17.38
CA LYS A 100 5.87 -21.20 -16.90
C LYS A 100 6.90 -21.03 -15.80
N ALA A 101 6.96 -21.95 -14.84
CA ALA A 101 7.98 -21.94 -13.80
C ALA A 101 9.40 -22.00 -14.42
N LYS A 102 9.59 -22.82 -15.46
CA LYS A 102 10.85 -22.89 -16.20
C LYS A 102 11.20 -21.56 -16.88
N MET A 103 10.23 -20.91 -17.52
CA MET A 103 10.43 -19.61 -18.17
C MET A 103 10.77 -18.51 -17.15
N ASN A 104 10.03 -18.44 -16.05
CA ASN A 104 10.27 -17.48 -14.97
C ASN A 104 11.66 -17.66 -14.35
N TYR A 105 12.12 -18.91 -14.19
CA TYR A 105 13.46 -19.19 -13.68
C TYR A 105 14.55 -18.64 -14.61
N LEU A 106 14.41 -18.87 -15.92
CA LEU A 106 15.34 -18.34 -16.93
C LEU A 106 15.33 -16.81 -16.96
N GLU A 107 14.16 -16.20 -16.88
CA GLU A 107 14.02 -14.74 -16.84
C GLU A 107 14.67 -14.15 -15.57
N ALA A 108 14.42 -14.72 -14.40
CA ALA A 108 15.02 -14.27 -13.15
C ALA A 108 16.56 -14.38 -13.17
N TYR A 109 17.09 -15.45 -13.76
CA TYR A 109 18.55 -15.59 -13.96
C TYR A 109 19.12 -14.52 -14.89
N ASN A 110 18.45 -14.25 -16.01
CA ASN A 110 18.85 -13.19 -16.94
C ASN A 110 18.77 -11.80 -16.31
N GLN A 111 17.74 -11.52 -15.51
CA GLN A 111 17.63 -10.26 -14.77
C GLN A 111 18.74 -10.14 -13.72
N ALA A 112 18.99 -11.18 -12.93
CA ALA A 112 20.05 -11.18 -11.92
C ALA A 112 21.45 -10.96 -12.55
N THR A 113 21.73 -11.62 -13.68
CA THR A 113 22.98 -11.42 -14.41
C THR A 113 23.10 -10.00 -15.01
N ALA A 114 22.01 -9.44 -15.54
CA ALA A 114 21.98 -8.06 -16.02
C ALA A 114 22.22 -7.06 -14.88
N LEU A 115 21.59 -7.26 -13.71
CA LEU A 115 21.80 -6.42 -12.52
C LEU A 115 23.24 -6.49 -12.02
N ALA A 116 23.85 -7.68 -11.99
CA ALA A 116 25.25 -7.84 -11.61
C ALA A 116 26.19 -7.11 -12.59
N SER A 117 25.88 -7.13 -13.90
CA SER A 117 26.67 -6.39 -14.90
C SER A 117 26.53 -4.87 -14.77
N ASN A 118 25.35 -4.39 -14.38
CA ASN A 118 25.07 -2.96 -14.18
C ASN A 118 25.58 -2.46 -12.81
N GLU A 119 25.95 -3.34 -11.88
CA GLU A 119 26.47 -2.96 -10.56
C GLU A 119 27.71 -2.05 -10.67
N GLU A 120 28.60 -2.33 -11.62
CA GLU A 120 29.79 -1.51 -11.88
C GLU A 120 29.45 -0.12 -12.47
N GLU A 121 28.43 -0.04 -13.32
CA GLU A 121 27.95 1.23 -13.87
C GLU A 121 27.26 2.07 -12.79
N ASN A 122 26.45 1.44 -11.93
CA ASN A 122 25.85 2.09 -10.77
C ASN A 122 26.90 2.56 -9.76
N LYS A 123 27.96 1.78 -9.50
CA LYS A 123 29.08 2.23 -8.65
C LYS A 123 29.72 3.49 -9.20
N ARG A 124 29.97 3.56 -10.52
CA ARG A 124 30.51 4.76 -11.19
C ARG A 124 29.56 5.95 -11.09
N ALA A 125 28.27 5.76 -11.36
CA ALA A 125 27.26 6.81 -11.25
C ALA A 125 27.16 7.38 -9.82
N ASN A 126 27.25 6.53 -8.79
CA ASN A 126 27.27 6.96 -7.40
C ASN A 126 28.53 7.76 -7.05
N THR A 127 29.70 7.34 -7.54
CA THR A 127 30.94 8.10 -7.31
C THR A 127 30.91 9.49 -7.96
N ASP A 128 30.32 9.60 -9.15
CA ASP A 128 30.17 10.88 -9.86
C ASP A 128 29.18 11.81 -9.14
N ALA A 129 28.04 11.25 -8.69
CA ALA A 129 27.08 11.98 -7.87
C ALA A 129 27.71 12.52 -6.58
N ASP A 130 28.53 11.71 -5.89
CA ASP A 130 29.27 12.12 -4.69
C ASP A 130 30.28 13.24 -4.97
N LEU A 131 30.94 13.23 -6.13
CA LEU A 131 31.87 14.29 -6.54
C LEU A 131 31.14 15.61 -6.77
N VAL A 132 30.03 15.57 -7.50
CA VAL A 132 29.18 16.75 -7.76
C VAL A 132 28.60 17.31 -6.45
N ASP A 133 28.20 16.44 -5.53
CA ASP A 133 27.72 16.83 -4.21
C ASP A 133 28.79 17.53 -3.37
N LYS A 134 30.02 16.99 -3.34
CA LYS A 134 31.17 17.62 -2.67
C LYS A 134 31.47 19.00 -3.25
N TYR A 135 31.46 19.13 -4.58
CA TYR A 135 31.66 20.40 -5.26
C TYR A 135 30.55 21.42 -4.91
N ASN A 136 29.29 20.99 -4.97
CA ASN A 136 28.14 21.81 -4.63
C ASN A 136 28.19 22.27 -3.17
N LYS A 137 28.55 21.40 -2.23
CA LYS A 137 28.70 21.74 -0.81
C LYS A 137 29.83 22.76 -0.57
N ALA A 138 30.92 22.69 -1.32
CA ALA A 138 32.09 23.56 -1.12
C ALA A 138 32.01 24.92 -1.84
N LYS A 139 31.37 24.98 -3.02
CA LYS A 139 31.39 26.18 -3.88
C LYS A 139 30.02 26.82 -4.08
N ARG A 140 28.92 26.12 -3.83
CA ARG A 140 27.57 26.65 -4.06
C ARG A 140 27.05 27.33 -2.80
N SER A 141 26.42 28.49 -2.97
CA SER A 141 25.58 29.08 -1.92
C SER A 141 24.30 28.25 -1.73
N LYS A 142 23.56 28.50 -0.62
CA LYS A 142 22.32 27.79 -0.29
C LYS A 142 21.42 27.58 -1.52
N THR A 143 21.05 26.32 -1.78
CA THR A 143 20.23 25.97 -2.94
C THR A 143 18.84 26.60 -2.83
N LEU A 144 18.18 26.86 -3.96
CA LEU A 144 16.83 27.45 -3.96
C LEU A 144 15.83 26.58 -3.18
N VAL A 145 15.97 25.25 -3.26
CA VAL A 145 15.18 24.29 -2.48
C VAL A 145 15.47 24.44 -0.99
N GLN A 146 16.74 24.54 -0.59
CA GLN A 146 17.12 24.74 0.80
C GLN A 146 16.61 26.08 1.33
N LYS A 147 16.68 27.16 0.54
CA LYS A 147 16.08 28.46 0.88
C LYS A 147 14.58 28.34 1.09
N HIS A 148 13.88 27.62 0.23
CA HIS A 148 12.44 27.40 0.36
C HIS A 148 12.11 26.58 1.61
N GLN A 149 12.89 25.54 1.92
CA GLN A 149 12.74 24.76 3.15
C GLN A 149 13.01 25.58 4.41
N GLU A 150 14.06 26.42 4.41
CA GLU A 150 14.36 27.36 5.50
C GLU A 150 13.25 28.41 5.65
N GLU A 151 12.69 28.93 4.56
CA GLU A 151 11.55 29.85 4.57
C GLU A 151 10.27 29.18 5.11
N VAL A 152 9.99 27.94 4.73
CA VAL A 152 8.82 27.20 5.22
C VAL A 152 8.99 26.87 6.71
N ALA A 153 10.18 26.44 7.13
CA ALA A 153 10.48 26.14 8.54
C ALA A 153 10.49 27.40 9.43
N SER A 154 10.90 28.55 8.91
CA SER A 154 10.81 29.82 9.62
C SER A 154 9.38 30.36 9.69
N LYS A 155 8.58 30.20 8.62
CA LYS A 155 7.14 30.53 8.62
C LYS A 155 6.35 29.65 9.59
N SER A 156 6.69 28.36 9.71
CA SER A 156 6.01 27.44 10.65
C SER A 156 6.32 27.76 12.12
N LYS A 157 7.58 28.12 12.46
CA LYS A 157 7.93 28.61 13.81
C LYS A 157 7.29 29.95 14.16
N LYS A 158 7.03 30.82 13.18
CA LYS A 158 6.31 32.09 13.41
C LYS A 158 4.81 31.88 13.60
N LYS A 159 4.21 30.87 12.93
CA LYS A 159 2.83 30.46 13.16
C LYS A 159 2.60 29.76 14.50
N SER A 160 3.56 28.99 15.02
CA SER A 160 3.36 28.26 16.28
C SER A 160 3.28 29.14 17.54
N LYS A 161 3.68 30.41 17.48
CA LYS A 161 3.57 31.35 18.61
C LYS A 161 2.28 32.20 18.60
N GLN A 162 1.47 32.12 17.54
CA GLN A 162 0.24 32.94 17.39
C GLN A 162 -1.03 32.09 17.17
N GLN A 163 -0.92 30.76 17.05
CA GLN A 163 -2.00 29.92 16.53
C GLN A 163 -2.58 28.89 17.53
N THR A 164 -2.32 29.01 18.83
CA THR A 164 -2.93 28.10 19.83
C THR A 164 -4.33 28.49 20.28
N GLU A 165 -4.81 29.73 20.03
CA GLU A 165 -6.17 30.12 20.45
C GLU A 165 -7.13 30.55 19.32
N LYS A 166 -6.62 30.93 18.14
CA LYS A 166 -7.46 31.35 16.99
C LYS A 166 -7.59 30.29 15.89
N GLY A 167 -6.65 29.36 15.79
CA GLY A 167 -6.58 28.41 14.68
C GLY A 167 -7.74 27.42 14.64
N GLU A 168 -8.18 26.89 15.78
CA GLU A 168 -9.22 25.85 15.83
C GLU A 168 -10.61 26.42 15.51
N LYS A 169 -10.94 27.61 16.04
CA LYS A 169 -12.25 28.27 15.79
C LYS A 169 -12.37 28.83 14.37
N GLU A 170 -11.27 29.28 13.78
CA GLU A 170 -11.26 29.84 12.42
C GLU A 170 -11.16 28.74 11.35
N TRP A 171 -10.46 27.61 11.62
CA TRP A 171 -10.42 26.45 10.71
C TRP A 171 -11.72 25.68 10.61
N VAL A 172 -12.45 25.49 11.72
CA VAL A 172 -13.75 24.81 11.70
C VAL A 172 -14.79 25.63 10.93
N SER A 173 -14.60 26.95 10.83
CA SER A 173 -15.48 27.84 10.07
C SER A 173 -15.10 28.03 8.60
N GLN A 174 -13.87 27.73 8.19
CA GLN A 174 -13.33 27.99 6.83
C GLN A 174 -13.12 26.72 6.00
N HIS A 175 -13.68 25.59 6.44
CA HIS A 175 -13.69 24.37 5.62
C HIS A 175 -14.56 24.60 4.36
N PRO A 176 -14.06 24.32 3.13
CA PRO A 176 -14.83 24.57 1.90
C PRO A 176 -16.11 23.72 1.79
N TRP A 177 -16.30 22.78 2.72
CA TRP A 177 -17.45 21.90 2.82
C TRP A 177 -17.97 21.97 4.25
N LYS A 178 -19.17 22.54 4.42
CA LYS A 178 -19.92 22.53 5.67
C LYS A 178 -20.36 21.08 5.96
N PRO A 179 -20.14 20.53 7.18
CA PRO A 179 -20.67 19.22 7.55
C PRO A 179 -22.19 19.20 7.40
N TRP A 180 -22.69 18.15 6.76
CA TRP A 180 -24.11 18.02 6.42
C TRP A 180 -24.96 17.96 7.70
N ASP A 181 -25.82 18.96 7.87
CA ASP A 181 -26.72 19.11 9.01
C ASP A 181 -28.14 18.80 8.56
N ARG A 182 -28.73 17.70 9.06
CA ARG A 182 -30.05 17.22 8.66
C ARG A 182 -31.14 18.27 8.85
N GLU A 183 -31.05 19.15 9.85
CA GLU A 183 -32.12 20.15 10.08
C GLU A 183 -31.99 21.37 9.15
N LYS A 184 -30.75 21.75 8.81
CA LYS A 184 -30.46 22.93 7.98
C LYS A 184 -30.36 22.64 6.49
N ASP A 185 -29.90 21.44 6.14
CA ASP A 185 -29.58 21.07 4.77
C ASP A 185 -30.68 20.17 4.15
N LEU A 186 -31.59 19.58 4.96
CA LEU A 186 -32.80 18.89 4.46
C LEU A 186 -33.91 19.87 4.08
N THR A 187 -33.88 21.09 4.63
CA THR A 187 -34.90 22.13 4.40
C THR A 187 -34.62 22.99 3.18
N ALA A 188 -33.95 22.44 2.15
CA ALA A 188 -33.86 23.08 0.83
C ALA A 188 -35.28 23.21 0.25
N GLY A 189 -35.95 24.31 0.59
CA GLY A 189 -37.26 24.68 0.08
C GLY A 189 -37.23 24.74 -1.45
N ARG A 190 -38.40 24.56 -2.07
CA ARG A 190 -38.59 24.69 -3.52
C ARG A 190 -37.97 26.01 -4.01
N MET A 191 -36.80 25.96 -4.63
CA MET A 191 -36.23 27.13 -5.30
C MET A 191 -37.13 27.49 -6.47
N LYS A 192 -37.76 28.67 -6.42
CA LYS A 192 -38.47 29.23 -7.58
C LYS A 192 -37.42 29.68 -8.59
N VAL A 193 -37.07 28.80 -9.52
CA VAL A 193 -36.26 29.15 -10.69
C VAL A 193 -37.11 30.05 -11.58
N LYS A 194 -36.67 31.30 -11.80
CA LYS A 194 -37.23 32.15 -12.84
C LYS A 194 -36.58 31.73 -14.15
N LEU A 195 -37.36 31.09 -15.02
CA LEU A 195 -36.93 30.72 -16.37
C LEU A 195 -37.07 31.95 -17.28
N ASP A 196 -36.20 32.94 -17.10
CA ASP A 196 -36.08 34.06 -18.05
C ASP A 196 -35.11 33.65 -19.18
N ALA A 197 -35.57 33.75 -20.43
CA ALA A 197 -34.80 33.36 -21.60
C ALA A 197 -33.49 34.16 -21.76
N GLU A 198 -33.48 35.41 -21.30
CA GLU A 198 -32.35 36.33 -21.40
C GLU A 198 -31.18 35.87 -20.50
N GLY A 199 -31.46 35.51 -19.24
CA GLY A 199 -30.47 35.00 -18.29
C GLY A 199 -29.93 33.61 -18.64
N MET A 200 -30.67 32.81 -19.41
CA MET A 200 -30.16 31.52 -19.92
C MET A 200 -29.14 31.70 -21.06
N SER A 201 -29.17 32.83 -21.76
CA SER A 201 -28.31 33.10 -22.92
C SER A 201 -26.97 33.73 -22.60
N GLU A 202 -26.87 34.46 -21.47
CA GLU A 202 -25.66 35.21 -21.07
C GLU A 202 -24.42 34.32 -20.82
N GLY A 203 -24.60 33.04 -20.52
CA GLY A 203 -23.48 32.10 -20.30
C GLY A 203 -23.07 31.27 -21.52
N LEU A 204 -23.90 31.22 -22.58
CA LEU A 204 -23.72 30.29 -23.71
C LEU A 204 -22.87 30.88 -24.84
N SER A 205 -22.84 32.20 -25.00
CA SER A 205 -22.13 32.86 -26.10
C SER A 205 -20.62 33.04 -25.86
N SER A 206 -20.19 33.09 -24.59
CA SER A 206 -18.78 33.38 -24.25
C SER A 206 -17.81 32.25 -24.61
N ARG A 207 -18.26 30.99 -24.59
CA ARG A 207 -17.39 29.82 -24.82
C ARG A 207 -17.52 29.19 -26.21
N PHE A 208 -18.59 29.50 -26.94
CA PHE A 208 -18.89 28.91 -28.25
C PHE A 208 -18.77 29.91 -29.40
N ASN A 209 -18.30 31.14 -29.16
CA ASN A 209 -17.95 32.06 -30.24
C ASN A 209 -16.60 31.65 -30.88
N SER A 210 -16.53 30.43 -31.42
CA SER A 210 -15.41 29.98 -32.24
C SER A 210 -15.47 30.69 -33.58
N GLY A 211 -14.55 31.65 -33.77
CA GLY A 211 -14.33 32.31 -35.04
C GLY A 211 -14.15 31.31 -36.18
N ASN A 212 -14.80 31.60 -37.30
CA ASN A 212 -14.87 30.80 -38.51
C ASN A 212 -13.47 30.63 -39.12
N PHE A 213 -12.74 29.57 -38.75
CA PHE A 213 -11.39 29.29 -39.27
C PHE A 213 -11.45 28.15 -40.30
N GLN A 214 -11.55 28.50 -41.58
CA GLN A 214 -11.37 27.54 -42.67
C GLN A 214 -9.86 27.26 -42.82
N ARG A 215 -9.45 26.03 -42.49
CA ARG A 215 -8.09 25.54 -42.71
C ARG A 215 -8.01 24.91 -44.09
N ASN A 216 -7.38 25.61 -45.04
CA ASN A 216 -7.00 25.04 -46.32
C ASN A 216 -5.69 24.27 -46.13
N PHE A 217 -5.71 22.96 -46.42
CA PHE A 217 -4.51 22.13 -46.49
C PHE A 217 -3.90 22.30 -47.89
N LEU A 218 -2.61 22.65 -47.94
CA LEU A 218 -1.76 22.51 -49.13
C LEU A 218 -1.16 21.11 -49.17
#